data_AF-A0A9D7T1Q2-F1
#
_entry.id   AF-A0A9D7T1Q2-F1
#
_cell.length_a   1.000
_cell.length_b   1.000
_cell.length_c   1.000
_cell.angle_alpha   90.00
_cell.angle_beta   90.00
_cell.angle_gamma   90.00
#
_symmetry.space_group_name_H-M   'P 1'
#
loop_
_entity.id
_entity.type
_entity.pdbx_description
1 polymer ?
#
loop_
_entity_poly.entity_id
_entity_poly.type
_entity_poly.pdbx_seq_one_letter_code
_entity_poly.pdbx_strand_id
1 'polypeptide(L)'
;MSDAAPKTGFFITAVAVIGGFLIFVLILVIAYLPNKATPLPEGTKTPEERATILSELRAKETAGATTYGWVDQPNGVVRIPVDRAMQLTVEELKAKK
;
A
#
# COMPACT_ATOMS: atom_id res chain seq x y z
N MET A 1 41.84 23.41 47.42
CA MET A 1 42.48 22.10 47.20
C MET A 1 41.50 21.29 46.39
N SER A 2 41.76 21.12 45.10
CA SER A 2 40.84 20.48 44.18
C SER A 2 41.16 18.99 44.14
N ASP A 3 40.33 18.18 44.79
CA ASP A 3 40.45 16.72 44.74
C ASP A 3 40.19 16.22 43.32
N ALA A 4 41.22 15.63 42.72
CA ALA A 4 41.15 15.03 41.40
C ALA A 4 40.47 13.66 41.51
N ALA A 5 39.24 13.55 41.01
CA ALA A 5 38.47 12.31 41.00
C ALA A 5 39.23 11.16 40.28
N PRO A 6 39.08 9.90 40.73
CA PRO A 6 39.84 8.77 40.20
C PRO A 6 39.43 8.47 38.75
N LYS A 7 40.33 8.77 37.82
CA LYS A 7 40.16 8.60 36.36
C LYS A 7 39.86 7.15 35.94
N THR A 8 40.12 6.16 36.81
CA THR A 8 39.88 4.73 36.58
C THR A 8 38.41 4.34 36.42
N GLY A 9 37.48 4.99 37.13
CA GLY A 9 36.04 4.70 36.99
C GLY A 9 35.48 5.11 35.62
N PHE A 10 35.95 6.24 35.10
CA PHE A 10 35.53 6.77 33.79
C PHE A 10 35.93 5.84 32.64
N PHE A 11 37.17 5.33 32.62
CA PHE A 11 37.62 4.40 31.58
C PHE A 11 36.86 3.09 31.58
N ILE A 12 36.54 2.54 32.77
CA ILE A 12 35.74 1.31 32.89
C ILE A 12 34.33 1.54 32.34
N THR A 13 33.69 2.66 32.66
CA THR A 13 32.37 2.99 32.12
C THR A 13 32.41 3.22 30.61
N ALA A 14 33.44 3.87 30.08
CA ALA A 14 33.60 4.11 28.65
C ALA A 14 33.76 2.78 27.88
N VAL A 15 34.58 1.86 28.39
CA VAL A 15 34.75 0.53 27.80
C VAL A 15 33.47 -0.29 27.87
N ALA A 16 32.72 -0.23 28.97
CA ALA A 16 31.44 -0.93 29.11
C ALA A 16 30.39 -0.41 28.12
N VAL A 17 30.30 0.91 27.93
CA VAL A 17 29.39 1.53 26.96
C VAL A 17 29.76 1.14 25.54
N ILE A 18 31.03 1.24 25.16
CA ILE A 18 31.51 0.83 23.83
C ILE A 18 31.25 -0.66 23.61
N GLY A 19 31.54 -1.50 24.59
CA GLY A 19 31.25 -2.94 24.54
C GLY A 19 29.76 -3.22 24.34
N GLY A 20 28.89 -2.50 25.06
CA GLY A 20 27.43 -2.60 24.89
C GLY A 20 26.97 -2.24 23.47
N PHE A 21 27.48 -1.14 22.90
CA PHE A 21 27.18 -0.77 21.52
C PHE A 21 27.74 -1.80 20.51
N LEU A 22 28.93 -2.32 20.73
CA LEU A 22 29.51 -3.37 19.88
C LEU A 22 28.68 -4.65 19.90
N ILE A 23 28.23 -5.08 21.08
CA ILE A 23 27.34 -6.24 21.23
C ILE A 23 26.00 -5.96 20.54
N PHE A 24 25.44 -4.76 20.70
CA PHE A 24 24.20 -4.38 20.04
C PHE A 24 24.33 -4.42 18.51
N VAL A 25 25.41 -3.86 17.96
CA VAL A 25 25.72 -3.93 16.52
C VAL A 25 25.90 -5.38 16.07
N LEU A 26 26.60 -6.20 16.85
CA LEU A 26 26.80 -7.62 16.55
C LEU A 26 25.46 -8.37 16.48
N ILE A 27 24.55 -8.11 17.41
CA ILE A 27 23.20 -8.68 17.41
C ILE A 27 22.42 -8.21 16.18
N LEU A 28 22.48 -6.93 15.82
CA LEU A 28 21.83 -6.43 14.60
C LEU A 28 22.36 -7.15 13.34
N VAL A 29 23.67 -7.35 13.25
CA VAL A 29 24.28 -8.01 12.08
C VAL A 29 23.93 -9.50 12.01
N ILE A 30 23.93 -10.21 13.13
CA ILE A 30 23.69 -11.67 13.13
C ILE A 30 22.20 -12.02 13.10
N ALA A 31 21.35 -11.30 13.83
CA ALA A 31 19.95 -11.65 14.02
C ALA A 31 18.99 -10.86 13.12
N TYR A 32 19.29 -9.59 12.82
CA TYR A 32 18.35 -8.71 12.12
C TYR A 32 18.66 -8.57 10.63
N LEU A 33 19.93 -8.35 10.25
CA LEU A 33 20.34 -8.19 8.86
C LEU A 33 20.06 -9.40 7.94
N PRO A 34 20.25 -10.67 8.36
CA PRO A 34 19.91 -11.81 7.51
C PRO A 34 18.40 -12.06 7.43
N ASN A 35 17.61 -11.50 8.36
CA ASN A 35 16.15 -11.63 8.39
C ASN A 35 15.44 -10.50 7.62
N LYS A 36 16.12 -9.88 6.64
CA LYS A 36 15.49 -8.88 5.78
C LYS A 36 14.44 -9.55 4.89
N ALA A 37 13.33 -8.85 4.70
CA ALA A 37 12.31 -9.28 3.74
C ALA A 37 12.97 -9.51 2.37
N THR A 38 12.69 -10.67 1.78
CA THR A 38 13.14 -10.99 0.43
C THR A 38 12.69 -9.89 -0.53
N PRO A 39 13.53 -9.49 -1.52
CA PRO A 39 13.10 -8.62 -2.60
C PRO A 39 11.79 -9.15 -3.19
N LEU A 40 10.89 -8.24 -3.56
CA LEU A 40 9.62 -8.64 -4.16
C LEU A 40 9.91 -9.57 -5.36
N PRO A 41 9.18 -10.69 -5.50
CA PRO A 41 9.39 -11.64 -6.57
C PRO A 41 9.41 -10.95 -7.95
N GLU A 42 10.24 -11.48 -8.85
CA GLU A 42 10.24 -11.01 -10.24
C GLU A 42 8.82 -11.12 -10.83
N GLY A 43 8.31 -10.00 -11.36
CA GLY A 43 6.92 -9.90 -11.84
C GLY A 43 5.93 -9.26 -10.86
N THR A 44 6.35 -8.86 -9.65
CA THR A 44 5.52 -7.95 -8.85
C THR A 44 5.46 -6.60 -9.52
N LYS A 45 4.23 -6.14 -9.79
CA LYS A 45 3.99 -4.84 -10.40
C LYS A 45 4.60 -3.73 -9.56
N THR A 46 5.34 -2.84 -10.19
CA THR A 46 5.92 -1.68 -9.52
C THR A 46 4.80 -0.79 -8.96
N PRO A 47 5.09 0.06 -7.97
CA PRO A 47 4.10 1.02 -7.47
C PRO A 47 3.47 1.87 -8.59
N GLU A 48 4.25 2.24 -9.60
CA GLU A 48 3.79 3.02 -10.76
C GLU A 48 2.86 2.20 -11.67
N GLU A 49 3.25 0.97 -12.02
CA GLU A 49 2.41 0.07 -12.83
C GLU A 49 1.05 -0.19 -12.15
N ARG A 50 1.06 -0.37 -10.83
CA ARG A 50 -0.18 -0.53 -10.05
C ARG A 50 -1.07 0.71 -10.11
N ALA A 51 -0.48 1.90 -10.07
CA ALA A 51 -1.22 3.15 -10.18
C ALA A 51 -1.88 3.29 -11.56
N THR A 52 -1.13 2.97 -12.63
CA THR A 52 -1.66 2.97 -14.01
C THR A 52 -2.83 2.01 -14.16
N ILE A 53 -2.68 0.76 -13.74
CA ILE A 53 -3.75 -0.25 -13.81
C ILE A 53 -4.99 0.19 -13.03
N LEU A 54 -4.80 0.79 -11.85
CA LEU A 54 -5.91 1.31 -11.07
C LEU A 54 -6.64 2.44 -11.81
N SER A 55 -5.89 3.34 -12.46
CA SER A 55 -6.47 4.44 -13.23
C SER A 55 -7.26 3.94 -14.45
N GLU A 56 -6.74 2.94 -15.15
CA GLU A 56 -7.42 2.31 -16.29
C GLU A 56 -8.70 1.58 -15.86
N LEU A 57 -8.63 0.85 -14.76
CA LEU A 57 -9.80 0.17 -14.19
C LEU A 57 -10.88 1.18 -13.80
N ARG A 58 -10.52 2.25 -13.09
CA ARG A 58 -11.44 3.33 -12.70
C ARG A 58 -12.06 4.01 -13.93
N ALA A 59 -11.28 4.25 -14.97
CA ALA A 59 -11.76 4.84 -16.21
C ALA A 59 -12.78 3.92 -16.90
N LYS A 60 -12.49 2.61 -16.95
CA LYS A 60 -13.39 1.60 -17.53
C LYS A 60 -14.70 1.47 -16.72
N GLU A 61 -14.62 1.48 -15.40
CA GLU A 61 -15.79 1.47 -14.51
C GLU A 61 -16.64 2.73 -14.67
N THR A 62 -15.99 3.89 -14.78
CA THR A 62 -16.67 5.18 -14.96
C THR A 62 -17.39 5.22 -16.31
N ALA A 63 -16.70 4.88 -17.40
CA ALA A 63 -17.34 4.72 -18.71
C ALA A 63 -18.48 3.68 -18.61
N GLY A 64 -18.24 2.61 -17.87
CA GLY A 64 -19.21 1.63 -17.37
C GLY A 64 -20.54 2.24 -16.92
N ALA A 65 -20.46 3.12 -15.93
CA ALA A 65 -21.64 3.68 -15.27
C ALA A 65 -22.30 4.81 -16.05
N THR A 66 -21.53 5.56 -16.86
CA THR A 66 -22.00 6.82 -17.46
C THR A 66 -22.33 6.74 -18.94
N THR A 67 -21.91 5.67 -19.65
CA THR A 67 -22.12 5.55 -21.09
C THR A 67 -22.97 4.36 -21.47
N TYR A 68 -23.64 4.51 -22.61
CA TYR A 68 -24.29 3.42 -23.31
C TYR A 68 -23.25 2.45 -23.88
N GLY A 69 -23.60 1.17 -23.90
CA GLY A 69 -22.75 0.15 -24.48
C GLY A 69 -23.46 -1.19 -24.62
N TRP A 70 -22.84 -2.12 -25.32
CA TRP A 70 -23.34 -3.50 -25.38
C TRP A 70 -22.82 -4.29 -24.20
N VAL A 71 -23.70 -5.09 -23.57
CA VAL A 71 -23.30 -6.12 -22.59
C VAL A 71 -23.19 -7.46 -23.31
N ASP A 72 -24.19 -7.79 -24.12
CA ASP A 72 -24.26 -9.00 -24.92
C ASP A 72 -24.93 -8.64 -26.25
N GLN A 73 -24.11 -8.32 -27.25
CA GLN A 73 -24.59 -7.92 -28.57
C GLN A 73 -25.37 -9.03 -29.29
N PRO A 74 -24.92 -10.31 -29.29
CA PRO A 74 -25.70 -11.42 -29.86
C PRO A 74 -27.12 -11.54 -29.29
N ASN A 75 -27.28 -11.39 -27.98
CA ASN A 75 -28.59 -11.48 -27.30
C ASN A 75 -29.34 -10.15 -27.23
N GLY A 76 -28.82 -9.09 -27.85
CA GLY A 76 -29.47 -7.78 -27.88
C GLY A 76 -29.46 -7.03 -26.53
N VAL A 77 -28.60 -7.42 -25.59
CA VAL A 77 -28.54 -6.82 -24.25
C VAL A 77 -27.62 -5.61 -24.25
N VAL A 78 -28.22 -4.45 -23.98
CA VAL A 78 -27.52 -3.16 -23.87
C VAL A 78 -27.43 -2.68 -22.42
N ARG A 79 -26.34 -1.98 -22.12
CA ARG A 79 -26.17 -1.18 -20.93
C ARG A 79 -26.62 0.25 -21.21
N ILE A 80 -27.35 0.82 -20.25
CA ILE A 80 -27.68 2.24 -20.21
C ILE A 80 -26.92 2.93 -19.06
N PRO A 81 -26.65 4.24 -19.14
CA PRO A 81 -26.11 5.00 -18.01
C PRO A 81 -26.98 4.87 -16.77
N VAL A 82 -26.34 4.79 -15.60
CA VAL A 82 -27.03 4.58 -14.32
C VAL A 82 -28.03 5.70 -14.03
N ASP A 83 -27.70 6.94 -14.36
CA ASP A 83 -28.63 8.08 -14.21
C ASP A 83 -29.91 7.88 -15.02
N ARG A 84 -29.79 7.36 -16.24
CA ARG A 84 -30.96 7.07 -17.07
C ARG A 84 -31.75 5.88 -16.55
N ALA A 85 -31.06 4.84 -16.06
CA ALA A 85 -31.72 3.69 -15.43
C ALA A 85 -32.58 4.14 -14.24
N MET A 86 -32.03 4.98 -13.35
CA MET A 86 -32.76 5.52 -12.20
C MET A 86 -34.01 6.30 -12.62
N GLN A 87 -33.90 7.16 -13.65
CA GLN A 87 -35.05 7.92 -14.17
C GLN A 87 -36.15 6.98 -14.69
N LEU A 88 -35.78 6.01 -15.51
CA LEU A 88 -36.72 5.03 -16.08
C LEU A 88 -37.40 4.21 -14.99
N THR A 89 -36.65 3.77 -13.96
CA THR A 89 -37.22 3.06 -12.82
C THR A 89 -38.25 3.91 -12.07
N VAL A 90 -37.97 5.20 -11.85
CA VAL A 90 -38.92 6.10 -11.19
C VAL A 90 -40.17 6.33 -12.07
N GLU A 91 -40.01 6.49 -13.38
CA GLU A 91 -41.13 6.60 -14.33
C GLU A 91 -42.01 5.34 -14.32
N GLU A 92 -41.39 4.15 -14.38
CA GLU A 92 -42.09 2.86 -14.33
C GLU A 92 -42.87 2.67 -13.02
N LEU A 93 -42.24 2.98 -11.87
CA LEU A 93 -42.89 2.88 -10.57
C LEU A 93 -44.08 3.84 -10.43
N LYS A 94 -44.00 5.04 -11.04
CA LYS A 94 -45.12 5.99 -11.09
C LYS A 94 -46.27 5.47 -11.96
N ALA A 95 -45.95 4.90 -13.13
CA ALA A 95 -46.97 4.38 -14.06
C ALA A 95 -47.68 3.12 -13.53
N LYS A 96 -47.03 2.37 -12.63
CA LYS A 96 -47.60 1.17 -11.99
C LYS A 96 -48.51 1.47 -10.80
N LYS A 97 -48.61 2.74 -10.39
CA LYS A 97 -49.47 3.20 -9.29
C LYS A 97 -50.77 3.78 -9.83
#